data_AF-A0A497E6N5-F1
#
_entry.id   AF-A0A497E6N5-F1
#
_cell.length_a   1.000
_cell.length_b   1.000
_cell.length_c   1.000
_cell.angle_alpha   90.00
_cell.angle_beta   90.00
_cell.angle_gamma   90.00
#
_symmetry.space_group_name_H-M   'P 1'
#
loop_
_entity.id
_entity.type
_entity.pdbx_description
1 polymer ?
#
loop_
_entity_poly.entity_id
_entity_poly.type
_entity_poly.pdbx_seq_one_letter_code
_entity_poly.pdbx_strand_id
1 'polypeptide(L)' 'RSAEIIGQIRRTRRPVLLTRRGRGVAVLLDVDEYERLVERQAFLDAIEEGAKAAATRDLHSHEKAVAILDTFGGDVG' A
#
# COMPACT_ATOMS: atom_id res chain seq x y z
N ARG A 1 11.33 -27.32 8.59
CA ARG A 1 9.93 -26.87 8.79
C ARG A 1 9.72 -25.38 8.62
N SER A 2 10.23 -24.48 9.49
CA SER A 2 9.95 -23.02 9.33
C SER A 2 10.47 -22.44 8.00
N ALA A 3 11.68 -22.82 7.58
CA ALA A 3 12.26 -22.39 6.30
C ALA A 3 11.48 -22.92 5.08
N GLU A 4 10.87 -24.11 5.17
CA GLU A 4 10.07 -24.69 4.08
C GLU A 4 8.76 -23.92 3.90
N ILE A 5 8.12 -23.52 5.00
CA ILE A 5 6.90 -22.70 4.98
C ILE A 5 7.21 -21.33 4.38
N ILE A 6 8.30 -20.67 4.80
CA ILE A 6 8.74 -19.40 4.22
C ILE A 6 8.98 -19.57 2.71
N GLY A 7 9.74 -20.61 2.31
CA GLY A 7 10.00 -20.88 0.90
C GLY A 7 8.72 -21.14 0.09
N GLN A 8 7.74 -21.84 0.65
CA GLN A 8 6.44 -22.07 0.02
C GLN A 8 5.67 -20.76 -0.16
N ILE A 9 5.63 -19.88 0.85
CA ILE A 9 4.95 -18.59 0.78
C ILE A 9 5.58 -17.73 -0.33
N ARG A 10 6.91 -17.60 -0.37
CA ARG A 10 7.60 -16.84 -1.42
C ARG A 10 7.31 -17.37 -2.82
N ARG A 11 7.32 -18.70 -3.02
CA ARG A 11 7.07 -19.31 -4.34
C ARG A 11 5.62 -19.22 -4.80
N THR A 12 4.68 -19.38 -3.88
CA THR A 12 3.25 -19.50 -4.22
C THR A 12 2.49 -18.19 -4.08
N ARG A 13 3.05 -17.22 -3.36
CA ARG A 13 2.39 -15.98 -2.91
C ARG A 13 1.06 -16.24 -2.19
N ARG A 14 0.92 -17.41 -1.54
CA ARG A 14 -0.26 -17.77 -0.76
C ARG A 14 -0.05 -17.41 0.71
N PRO A 15 -0.87 -16.52 1.30
CA PRO A 15 -0.83 -16.21 2.72
C PRO A 15 -1.08 -17.44 3.60
N VAL A 16 -0.48 -17.48 4.78
CA VAL A 16 -0.72 -18.54 5.78
C VAL A 16 -1.30 -17.95 7.06
N LEU A 17 -2.45 -18.45 7.50
CA LEU A 17 -3.08 -18.09 8.78
C LEU A 17 -2.49 -18.93 9.91
N LEU A 18 -1.88 -18.28 10.89
CA LEU A 18 -1.44 -18.90 12.14
C LEU A 18 -2.61 -18.92 13.13
N THR A 19 -2.88 -20.08 13.72
CA THR A 19 -3.98 -20.25 14.68
C THR A 19 -3.49 -20.76 16.03
N ARG A 20 -4.18 -20.39 17.12
CA ARG A 20 -4.00 -20.92 18.46
C ARG A 20 -5.36 -21.30 19.05
N ARG A 21 -5.55 -22.59 19.37
CA ARG A 21 -6.84 -23.14 19.85
C ARG A 21 -8.02 -22.79 18.92
N GLY A 22 -7.80 -22.91 17.61
CA GLY A 22 -8.81 -22.60 16.57
C GLY A 22 -9.03 -21.11 16.28
N ARG A 23 -8.35 -20.20 16.97
CA ARG A 23 -8.45 -18.75 16.71
C ARG A 23 -7.26 -18.25 15.90
N GLY A 24 -7.52 -17.48 14.84
CA GLY A 24 -6.47 -16.78 14.10
C GLY A 24 -5.73 -15.79 15.00
N VAL A 25 -4.39 -15.78 14.94
CA VAL A 25 -3.55 -14.89 15.75
C VAL A 25 -2.55 -14.08 14.91
N ALA A 26 -2.22 -14.53 13.70
CA ALA A 26 -1.35 -13.82 12.78
C ALA A 26 -1.54 -14.35 11.35
N VAL A 27 -1.16 -13.55 10.36
CA VAL A 27 -1.06 -13.96 8.96
C VAL A 27 0.41 -13.77 8.55
N LEU A 28 1.00 -14.79 7.94
CA LEU A 28 2.33 -14.71 7.35
C LEU A 28 2.20 -14.50 5.84
N LEU A 29 2.91 -13.49 5.34
CA LEU A 29 2.92 -13.05 3.95
C LEU A 29 4.35 -13.00 3.43
N ASP A 30 4.50 -13.03 2.11
CA ASP A 30 5.72 -12.58 1.45
C ASP A 30 5.86 -11.06 1.62
N VAL A 31 7.09 -10.55 1.73
CA VAL A 31 7.31 -9.12 2.03
C VAL A 31 6.85 -8.23 0.87
N ASP A 32 7.14 -8.60 -0.37
CA ASP A 32 6.73 -7.85 -1.55
C ASP A 32 5.19 -7.79 -1.63
N GLU A 33 4.51 -8.88 -1.24
CA GLU A 33 3.05 -8.92 -1.22
C GLU A 33 2.46 -8.05 -0.10
N TYR A 34 3.12 -7.99 1.07
CA TYR A 34 2.74 -7.07 2.13
C TYR A 34 2.90 -5.61 1.70
N GLU A 35 4.04 -5.24 1.11
CA GLU A 35 4.31 -3.90 0.61
C GLU A 35 3.29 -3.49 -0.46
N ARG A 36 3.00 -4.38 -1.41
CA ARG A 36 1.96 -4.17 -2.42
C ARG A 36 0.58 -3.89 -1.82
N LEU A 37 0.22 -4.57 -0.72
CA LEU A 37 -1.05 -4.31 -0.02
C LEU A 37 -1.05 -2.95 0.68
N VAL A 38 0.07 -2.56 1.28
CA VAL A 38 0.24 -1.24 1.92
C VAL A 38 0.17 -0.13 0.88
N GLU A 39 0.89 -0.24 -0.24
CA GLU A 39 0.85 0.71 -1.34
C GLU A 39 -0.55 0.83 -1.95
N ARG A 40 -1.23 -0.31 -2.14
CA ARG A 40 -2.62 -0.32 -2.63
C ARG A 40 -3.54 0.42 -1.66
N GLN A 41 -3.37 0.25 -0.35
CA GLN A 41 -4.17 0.96 0.63
C GLN A 41 -3.91 2.47 0.55
N ALA A 42 -2.65 2.89 0.54
CA ALA A 42 -2.29 4.30 0.41
C ALA A 42 -2.85 4.93 -0.88
N PHE A 43 -2.84 4.19 -1.99
CA PHE A 43 -3.43 4.63 -3.24
C PHE A 43 -4.95 4.78 -3.16
N LEU A 44 -5.65 3.86 -2.49
CA LEU A 44 -7.10 3.97 -2.27
C LEU A 44 -7.44 5.16 -1.37
N ASP A 45 -6.66 5.40 -0.32
CA ASP A 45 -6.83 6.55 0.57
C ASP A 45 -6.65 7.87 -0.21
N ALA A 46 -5.64 7.94 -1.08
CA ALA A 46 -5.41 9.11 -1.94
C ALA A 46 -6.55 9.34 -2.95
N ILE A 47 -7.14 8.26 -3.50
CA ILE A 47 -8.34 8.38 -4.35
C ILE A 47 -9.52 8.93 -3.55
N GLU A 48 -9.76 8.42 -2.34
CA GLU A 48 -10.85 8.88 -1.48
C GLU A 48 -10.70 10.37 -1.14
N GLU A 49 -9.49 10.79 -0.77
CA GLU A 49 -9.16 12.19 -0.52
C GLU A 49 -9.44 13.07 -1.75
N GLY A 50 -8.93 12.68 -2.92
CA GLY A 50 -9.16 13.40 -4.17
C GLY A 50 -10.63 13.48 -4.56
N ALA A 51 -11.38 12.38 -4.37
CA ALA A 51 -12.82 12.34 -4.64
C ALA A 51 -13.60 13.30 -3.73
N LYS A 52 -13.24 13.34 -2.43
CA LYS A 52 -13.85 14.25 -1.46
C LYS A 52 -13.55 15.71 -1.82
N ALA A 53 -12.30 16.04 -2.13
CA ALA A 53 -11.88 17.37 -2.55
C ALA A 53 -12.63 17.86 -3.80
N ALA A 54 -12.81 16.98 -4.80
CA ALA A 54 -13.59 17.29 -5.99
C ALA A 54 -15.07 17.55 -5.67
N ALA A 55 -15.68 16.74 -4.79
CA ALA A 55 -17.07 16.90 -4.40
C ALA A 55 -17.33 18.22 -3.65
N THR A 56 -16.38 18.68 -2.83
CA THR A 56 -16.47 19.95 -2.08
C THR A 56 -15.90 21.15 -2.84
N ARG A 57 -15.40 20.96 -4.06
CA ARG A 57 -14.68 21.96 -4.87
C ARG A 57 -13.46 22.55 -4.16
N ASP A 58 -12.84 21.78 -3.28
CA ASP A 58 -11.57 22.12 -2.62
C ASP A 58 -10.40 21.70 -3.51
N LEU A 59 -10.19 22.44 -4.60
CA LEU A 59 -9.22 22.11 -5.64
C LEU A 59 -8.17 23.22 -5.79
N HIS A 60 -6.94 22.84 -6.12
CA HIS A 60 -5.92 23.80 -6.50
C HIS A 60 -6.13 24.31 -7.94
N SER A 61 -5.75 25.56 -8.19
CA SER A 61 -5.66 26.09 -9.56
C SER A 61 -4.58 25.36 -10.35
N HIS A 62 -4.66 25.42 -11.68
CA HIS A 62 -3.65 24.83 -12.55
C HIS A 62 -2.23 25.33 -12.23
N GLU A 63 -2.05 26.64 -12.06
CA GLU A 63 -0.76 27.25 -11.71
C GLU A 63 -0.21 26.71 -10.39
N LYS A 64 -1.04 26.60 -9.35
CA LYS A 64 -0.64 26.05 -8.05
C LYS A 64 -0.29 24.56 -8.14
N ALA A 65 -1.04 23.80 -8.93
CA ALA A 65 -0.76 22.38 -9.14
C ALA A 65 0.60 22.16 -9.83
N VAL A 66 0.92 22.96 -10.86
CA VAL A 66 2.25 22.94 -11.52
C VAL A 66 3.35 23.25 -10.52
N ALA A 67 3.20 24.31 -9.73
CA ALA A 67 4.20 24.68 -8.72
C ALA A 67 4.44 23.57 -7.68
N ILE A 68 3.40 22.84 -7.26
CA ILE A 68 3.54 21.68 -6.36
C ILE A 68 4.29 20.54 -7.06
N LEU A 69 3.93 20.23 -8.31
CA LEU A 69 4.56 19.13 -9.05
C LEU A 69 6.06 19.36 -9.27
N ASP A 70 6.45 20.60 -9.55
CA ASP A 70 7.86 20.99 -9.72
C ASP A 70 8.67 20.80 -8.42
N THR A 71 8.05 20.83 -7.24
CA THR A 71 8.76 20.57 -5.96
C THR A 71 9.14 19.11 -5.76
N PHE A 72 8.49 18.16 -6.44
CA PHE A 72 8.88 16.75 -6.37
C PHE A 72 10.08 16.42 -7.27
N GLY A 73 10.43 17.30 -8.20
CA GLY A 73 11.50 17.11 -9.19
C GLY A 73 12.84 17.80 -8.89
N GLY A 74 12.99 18.43 -7.72
CA GLY A 74 14.24 19.09 -7.32
C GLY A 74 15.26 18.09 -6.76
N ASP A 75 16.27 17.74 -7.57
CA ASP A 75 17.48 16.97 -7.24
C ASP A 75 17.28 15.73 -6.35
N VAL A 76 16.97 14.60 -7.00
CA VAL A 76 17.51 13.30 -6.59
C VAL A 76 18.82 13.08 -7.35
N GLY A 77 19.92 13.50 -6.73
CA GLY A 77 21.28 13.10 -7.14
C GLY A 77 21.52 11.60 -7.00
#